data_AF-A0A2V7UKL1-F1
#
_entry.id   AF-A0A2V7UKL1-F1
#
_cell.length_a   1.000
_cell.length_b   1.000
_cell.length_c   1.000
_cell.angle_alpha   90.00
_cell.angle_beta   90.00
_cell.angle_gamma   90.00
#
_symmetry.space_group_name_H-M   'P 1'
#
loop_
_entity.id
_entity.type
_entity.pdbx_description
1 polymer ?
#
loop_
_entity_poly.entity_id
_entity_poly.type
_entity_poly.pdbx_seq_one_letter_code
_entity_poly.pdbx_strand_id
1 'polypeptide(L)'
;MPAPPRAAAGPVPLPAPPPPAPRPPAPQVLEGPVDGATLRRCREERGISLKEIAGRTKIGVRYLEYIEADRHELLPAPVYLRGFLQEYARATGLEPRRTADAYMSRLRRHPDPTR
;
A
#
# COMPACT_ATOMS: atom_id res chain seq x y z
N MET A 1 -66.49 10.76 -29.68
CA MET A 1 -65.17 10.12 -29.73
C MET A 1 -64.54 10.19 -28.34
N PRO A 2 -64.40 9.09 -27.58
CA PRO A 2 -63.68 9.11 -26.31
C PRO A 2 -62.17 9.02 -26.54
N ALA A 3 -61.40 9.76 -25.74
CA ALA A 3 -59.93 9.75 -25.77
C ALA A 3 -59.38 8.44 -25.15
N PRO A 4 -58.25 7.90 -25.64
CA PRO A 4 -57.67 6.68 -25.08
C PRO A 4 -57.04 6.93 -23.70
N PRO A 5 -57.06 5.96 -22.78
CA PRO A 5 -56.43 6.08 -21.47
C PRO A 5 -54.90 6.03 -21.61
N ARG A 6 -54.24 6.96 -20.92
CA ARG A 6 -52.78 7.09 -20.87
C ARG A 6 -52.20 6.01 -19.97
N ALA A 7 -51.40 5.11 -20.54
CA ALA A 7 -50.72 4.05 -19.80
C ALA A 7 -49.75 4.66 -18.77
N ALA A 8 -49.92 4.29 -17.50
CA ALA A 8 -48.98 4.63 -16.44
C ALA A 8 -47.71 3.81 -16.62
N ALA A 9 -46.59 4.49 -16.84
CA ALA A 9 -45.27 3.86 -16.77
C ALA A 9 -45.04 3.40 -15.32
N GLY A 10 -44.87 2.09 -15.13
CA GLY A 10 -44.53 1.52 -13.83
C GLY A 10 -43.21 2.09 -13.29
N PRO A 11 -42.96 1.97 -11.98
CA PRO A 11 -41.73 2.47 -11.38
C PRO A 11 -40.52 1.82 -12.05
N VAL A 12 -39.60 2.66 -12.55
CA VAL A 12 -38.30 2.22 -13.05
C VAL A 12 -37.59 1.51 -11.89
N PRO A 13 -37.20 0.24 -12.01
CA PRO A 13 -36.47 -0.44 -10.95
C PRO A 13 -35.16 0.31 -10.69
N LEU A 14 -34.90 0.60 -9.42
CA LEU A 14 -33.62 1.16 -8.99
C LEU A 14 -32.49 0.23 -9.46
N PRO A 15 -31.38 0.78 -9.98
CA PRO A 15 -30.22 -0.04 -10.34
C PRO A 15 -29.74 -0.81 -9.11
N ALA A 16 -29.45 -2.10 -9.29
CA ALA A 16 -28.88 -2.92 -8.23
C ALA A 16 -27.60 -2.24 -7.68
N PRO A 17 -27.34 -2.30 -6.37
CA PRO A 17 -26.09 -1.80 -5.83
C PRO A 17 -24.91 -2.50 -6.54
N PRO A 18 -23.79 -1.80 -6.79
CA PRO A 18 -22.61 -2.44 -7.37
C PRO A 18 -22.23 -3.66 -6.51
N PRO A 19 -21.74 -4.75 -7.12
CA PRO A 19 -21.29 -5.91 -6.36
C PRO A 19 -20.28 -5.46 -5.29
N PRO A 20 -20.29 -6.07 -4.10
CA PRO A 20 -19.32 -5.75 -3.07
C PRO A 20 -17.91 -5.88 -3.67
N ALA A 21 -17.06 -4.89 -3.43
CA ALA A 21 -15.67 -4.93 -3.88
C ALA A 21 -15.06 -6.28 -3.51
N PRO A 22 -14.24 -6.90 -4.39
CA PRO A 22 -13.59 -8.16 -4.05
C PRO A 22 -12.89 -7.99 -2.71
N ARG A 23 -13.07 -8.98 -1.81
CA ARG A 23 -12.37 -9.02 -0.53
C ARG A 23 -10.89 -8.70 -0.81
N PRO A 24 -10.27 -7.77 -0.09
CA PRO A 24 -8.86 -7.46 -0.32
C PRO A 24 -8.09 -8.78 -0.25
N PRO A 25 -7.19 -9.05 -1.21
CA PRO A 25 -6.37 -10.25 -1.16
C PRO A 25 -5.65 -10.30 0.19
N ALA A 26 -5.43 -11.51 0.71
CA ALA A 26 -4.64 -11.69 1.93
C ALA A 26 -3.31 -10.92 1.80
N PRO A 27 -2.79 -10.32 2.89
CA PRO A 27 -1.54 -9.59 2.84
C PRO A 27 -0.45 -10.46 2.21
N GLN A 28 0.17 -9.97 1.14
CA GLN A 28 1.20 -10.74 0.45
C GLN A 28 2.44 -10.83 1.34
N VAL A 29 2.93 -12.04 1.53
CA VAL A 29 4.20 -12.30 2.21
C VAL A 29 5.30 -12.33 1.16
N LEU A 30 6.32 -11.50 1.31
CA LEU A 30 7.49 -11.55 0.44
C LEU A 30 8.35 -12.76 0.82
N GLU A 31 8.70 -13.58 -0.16
CA GLU A 31 9.64 -14.69 0.01
C GLU A 31 11.07 -14.19 -0.22
N GLY A 32 11.94 -14.35 0.77
CA GLY A 32 13.35 -13.96 0.69
C GLY A 32 13.71 -12.62 1.36
N PRO A 33 14.92 -12.09 1.10
CA PRO A 33 15.36 -10.83 1.68
C PRO A 33 14.54 -9.66 1.12
N VAL A 34 14.19 -8.71 1.99
CA VAL A 34 13.45 -7.51 1.61
C VAL A 34 14.40 -6.32 1.66
N ASP A 35 14.51 -5.60 0.55
CA ASP A 35 15.28 -4.37 0.40
C ASP A 35 14.45 -3.25 -0.21
N GLY A 36 15.01 -2.04 -0.29
CA GLY A 36 14.32 -0.88 -0.82
C GLY A 36 13.83 -1.09 -2.26
N ALA A 37 14.63 -1.74 -3.10
CA ALA A 37 14.27 -2.05 -4.49
C ALA A 37 13.08 -3.02 -4.57
N THR A 38 13.03 -4.03 -3.70
CA THR A 38 11.91 -4.97 -3.58
C THR A 38 10.63 -4.25 -3.16
N LEU A 39 10.71 -3.39 -2.15
CA LEU A 39 9.57 -2.59 -1.69
C LEU A 39 9.04 -1.68 -2.79
N ARG A 40 9.93 -1.02 -3.53
CA ARG A 40 9.60 -0.16 -4.67
C ARG A 40 8.89 -0.94 -5.77
N ARG A 41 9.46 -2.08 -6.18
CA ARG A 41 8.87 -2.95 -7.20
C ARG A 41 7.45 -3.37 -6.81
N CYS A 42 7.26 -3.85 -5.58
CA CYS A 42 5.95 -4.26 -5.08
C CYS A 42 4.92 -3.12 -5.09
N ARG A 43 5.34 -1.89 -4.78
CA ARG A 43 4.48 -0.72 -4.86
C ARG A 43 4.10 -0.38 -6.30
N GLU A 44 5.08 -0.39 -7.20
CA GLU A 44 4.89 -0.05 -8.62
C GLU A 44 3.99 -1.08 -9.33
N GLU A 45 4.16 -2.38 -9.06
CA GLU A 45 3.28 -3.45 -9.55
C GLU A 45 1.81 -3.28 -9.15
N ARG A 46 1.56 -2.57 -8.04
CA ARG A 46 0.22 -2.27 -7.54
C ARG A 46 -0.31 -0.90 -7.99
N GLY A 47 0.48 -0.14 -8.75
CA GLY A 47 0.12 1.20 -9.20
C GLY A 47 -0.03 2.24 -8.08
N ILE A 48 0.56 1.99 -6.90
CA ILE A 48 0.43 2.89 -5.74
C ILE A 48 1.53 3.96 -5.81
N SER A 49 1.16 5.23 -5.67
CA SER A 49 2.14 6.32 -5.64
C SER A 49 2.70 6.55 -4.22
N LEU A 50 3.93 7.07 -4.13
CA LEU A 50 4.49 7.49 -2.83
C LEU A 50 3.65 8.56 -2.13
N LYS A 51 3.03 9.46 -2.90
CA LYS A 51 2.12 10.49 -2.38
C LYS A 51 0.88 9.88 -1.72
N GLU A 52 0.35 8.80 -2.30
CA GLU A 52 -0.79 8.07 -1.75
C GLU A 52 -0.44 7.36 -0.44
N ILE A 53 0.72 6.70 -0.38
CA ILE A 53 1.22 6.09 0.86
C ILE A 53 1.42 7.17 1.93
N ALA A 54 2.05 8.29 1.58
CA ALA A 54 2.25 9.41 2.51
C ALA A 54 0.93 9.97 3.04
N GLY A 55 -0.09 10.11 2.18
CA GLY A 55 -1.42 10.56 2.58
C GLY A 55 -2.09 9.65 3.61
N ARG A 56 -1.94 8.33 3.42
CA ARG A 56 -2.51 7.28 4.29
C ARG A 56 -1.76 7.10 5.61
N THR A 57 -0.44 7.10 5.56
CA THR A 57 0.43 6.73 6.69
C THR A 57 0.96 7.92 7.49
N LYS A 58 0.85 9.14 6.93
CA LYS A 58 1.49 10.36 7.45
C LYS A 58 3.02 10.32 7.46
N ILE A 59 3.63 9.34 6.81
CA ILE A 59 5.06 9.30 6.57
C ILE A 59 5.38 10.28 5.43
N GLY A 60 6.35 11.16 5.63
CA GLY A 60 6.77 12.10 4.59
C GLY A 60 7.29 11.37 3.35
N VAL A 61 6.94 11.85 2.16
CA VAL A 61 7.35 11.25 0.87
C VAL A 61 8.85 11.00 0.80
N ARG A 62 9.67 11.96 1.26
CA ARG A 62 11.14 11.80 1.32
C ARG A 62 11.61 10.59 2.12
N TYR A 63 10.94 10.26 3.22
CA TYR A 63 11.31 9.09 4.00
C TYR A 63 10.93 7.78 3.29
N LEU A 64 9.82 7.77 2.55
CA LEU A 64 9.47 6.63 1.71
C LEU A 64 10.48 6.45 0.56
N GLU A 65 10.93 7.55 -0.06
CA GLU A 65 12.01 7.53 -1.05
C GLU A 65 13.31 6.99 -0.46
N TYR A 66 13.69 7.40 0.75
CA TYR A 66 14.89 6.90 1.42
C TYR A 66 14.78 5.41 1.75
N ILE A 67 13.62 4.93 2.18
CA ILE A 67 13.37 3.49 2.39
C ILE A 67 13.53 2.72 1.09
N GLU A 68 12.95 3.18 -0.02
CA GLU A 68 13.07 2.53 -1.33
C GLU A 68 14.49 2.60 -1.91
N ALA A 69 15.26 3.61 -1.53
CA ALA A 69 16.64 3.79 -1.96
C ALA A 69 17.66 3.16 -1.00
N ASP A 70 17.22 2.45 0.05
CA ASP A 70 18.08 1.93 1.13
C ASP A 70 18.98 3.02 1.77
N ARG A 71 18.53 4.28 1.81
CA ARG A 71 19.25 5.42 2.42
C ARG A 71 18.86 5.61 3.88
N HIS A 72 19.09 4.58 4.68
CA HIS A 72 18.75 4.53 6.11
C HIS A 72 19.47 5.58 6.96
N GLU A 73 20.60 6.10 6.52
CA GLU A 73 21.35 7.19 7.14
C GLU A 73 20.63 8.53 7.07
N LEU A 74 19.72 8.70 6.10
CA LEU A 74 18.90 9.91 5.95
C LEU A 74 17.55 9.79 6.66
N LEU A 75 17.26 8.62 7.25
CA LEU A 75 16.06 8.42 8.05
C LEU A 75 16.25 9.01 9.45
N PRO A 76 15.14 9.34 10.14
CA PRO A 76 15.17 9.64 11.57
C PRO A 76 15.74 8.45 12.36
N ALA A 77 15.86 8.61 13.69
CA ALA A 77 16.37 7.58 14.58
C ALA A 77 15.87 6.16 14.19
N PRO A 78 16.74 5.13 14.12
CA PRO A 78 16.40 3.79 13.58
C PRO A 78 15.18 3.11 14.23
N VAL A 79 14.81 3.54 15.43
CA VAL A 79 13.59 3.13 16.14
C VAL A 79 12.30 3.42 15.34
N TYR A 80 12.30 4.46 14.50
CA TYR A 80 11.15 4.84 13.66
C TYR A 80 11.06 4.03 12.36
N LEU A 81 12.19 3.57 11.82
CA LEU A 81 12.24 2.84 10.55
C LEU A 81 11.35 1.59 10.58
N ARG A 82 11.37 0.82 11.68
CA ARG A 82 10.51 -0.36 11.81
C ARG A 82 9.02 -0.01 11.70
N GLY A 83 8.60 1.09 12.32
CA GLY A 83 7.23 1.59 12.22
C GLY A 83 6.90 2.01 10.78
N PHE A 84 7.81 2.73 10.12
CA PHE A 84 7.62 3.13 8.73
C PHE A 84 7.49 1.96 7.77
N LEU A 85 8.30 0.91 7.94
CA LEU A 85 8.23 -0.31 7.15
C LEU A 85 6.89 -1.04 7.34
N GLN A 86 6.37 -1.10 8.56
CA GLN A 86 5.07 -1.72 8.84
C GLN A 86 3.94 -0.94 8.17
N GLU A 87 3.93 0.39 8.29
CA GLU A 87 2.89 1.23 7.69
C GLU A 87 2.99 1.25 6.15
N TYR A 88 4.20 1.28 5.60
CA TYR A 88 4.45 1.09 4.17
C TYR A 88 3.86 -0.24 3.69
N ALA A 89 4.20 -1.34 4.37
CA ALA A 89 3.75 -2.68 4.03
C ALA A 89 2.21 -2.77 4.05
N ARG A 90 1.56 -2.23 5.10
CA ARG A 90 0.09 -2.12 5.16
C ARG A 90 -0.46 -1.35 3.96
N ALA A 91 0.11 -0.18 3.66
CA ALA A 91 -0.35 0.68 2.57
C ALA A 91 -0.20 0.03 1.19
N THR A 92 0.77 -0.86 1.02
CA THR A 92 0.99 -1.65 -0.20
C THR A 92 0.37 -3.05 -0.14
N GLY A 93 -0.36 -3.44 0.90
CA GLY A 93 -0.97 -4.77 1.01
C GLY A 93 0.04 -5.93 1.16
N LEU A 94 1.20 -5.65 1.73
CA LEU A 94 2.19 -6.64 2.18
C LEU A 94 1.93 -6.99 3.64
N GLU A 95 2.43 -8.15 4.10
CA GLU A 95 2.35 -8.51 5.52
C GLU A 95 3.29 -7.61 6.36
N PRO A 96 2.77 -6.77 7.27
CA PRO A 96 3.57 -5.71 7.90
C PRO A 96 4.73 -6.21 8.74
N ARG A 97 4.51 -7.25 9.57
CA ARG A 97 5.52 -7.71 10.53
C ARG A 97 6.67 -8.38 9.80
N ARG A 98 6.38 -9.32 8.91
CA ARG A 98 7.37 -10.03 8.09
C ARG A 98 8.16 -9.09 7.20
N THR A 99 7.50 -8.12 6.57
CA THR A 99 8.20 -7.14 5.72
C THR A 99 9.22 -6.33 6.53
N ALA A 100 8.79 -5.77 7.67
CA ALA A 100 9.67 -5.00 8.53
C ALA A 100 10.80 -5.87 9.12
N ASP A 101 10.49 -7.08 9.58
CA ASP A 101 11.48 -7.97 10.20
C ASP A 101 12.52 -8.46 9.18
N ALA A 102 12.10 -8.78 7.95
CA ALA A 102 13.01 -9.18 6.88
C ALA A 102 13.96 -8.04 6.48
N TYR A 103 13.43 -6.82 6.31
CA TYR A 103 14.22 -5.64 5.98
C TYR A 103 15.22 -5.31 7.10
N MET A 104 14.76 -5.24 8.35
CA MET A 104 15.61 -4.96 9.50
C MET A 104 16.67 -6.05 9.72
N SER A 105 16.34 -7.30 9.44
CA SER A 105 17.32 -8.41 9.52
C SER A 105 18.40 -8.29 8.46
N ARG A 106 18.05 -7.86 7.24
CA ARG A 106 19.03 -7.55 6.19
C ARG A 106 19.94 -6.41 6.62
N LEU A 107 19.38 -5.30 7.10
CA LEU A 107 20.13 -4.13 7.55
C LEU A 107 21.14 -4.47 8.66
N ARG A 108 20.78 -5.36 9.59
CA ARG A 108 21.69 -5.83 10.65
C ARG A 108 22.84 -6.69 10.12
N ARG A 109 22.62 -7.47 9.05
CA ARG A 109 23.64 -8.35 8.45
C ARG A 109 24.59 -7.59 7.52
N HIS A 110 24.10 -6.52 6.90
CA HIS A 110 24.88 -5.66 6.02
C HIS A 110 24.69 -4.20 6.45
N PRO A 111 25.37 -3.77 7.54
CA PRO A 111 25.50 -2.35 7.80
C PRO A 111 26.19 -1.72 6.59
N ASP A 112 25.65 -0.61 6.12
CA ASP A 112 26.18 0.12 4.97
C ASP A 112 27.71 0.29 5.07
N PRO A 113 28.50 -0.12 4.06
CA PRO A 113 29.96 -0.02 4.11
C PRO A 113 30.46 1.42 4.16
N THR A 114 29.58 2.41 3.97
CA THR A 114 29.90 3.84 3.93
C THR A 114 29.96 4.49 5.32
N ARG A 115 30.02 3.71 6.40
CA ARG A 115 30.14 4.18 7.79
C ARG A 115 31.58 4.45 8.22
#